data_AF-A0A920TTV7-F1
#
_entry.id   AF-A0A920TTV7-F1
#
_cell.length_a   1.000
_cell.length_b   1.000
_cell.length_c   1.000
_cell.angle_alpha   90.00
_cell.angle_beta   90.00
_cell.angle_gamma   90.00
#
_symmetry.space_group_name_H-M   'P 1'
#
loop_
_entity.id
_entity.type
_entity.pdbx_description
1 polymer ?
#
loop_
_entity_poly.entity_id
_entity_poly.type
_entity_poly.pdbx_seq_one_letter_code
_entity_poly.pdbx_strand_id
1 'polypeptide(L)'
;MLVTPGTSTGMRGGRSTNNWEDHIIVDVVGHVDTNFRTIARREGRAINGLSMGGYGGLTLGLRHPELFVSIGSTSGALSYARTAARRMRGEIQPRAGRPVQQLTPEQQAAREASRVRREASRMRPNPSIGIEDSVAKLNALLQVGHS
;
A
#
# COMPACT_ATOMS: atom_id res chain seq x y z
N MET A 1 5.56 3.85 -14.60
CA MET A 1 5.08 2.94 -13.54
C MET A 1 4.93 3.75 -12.26
N LEU A 2 3.70 4.00 -11.80
CA LEU A 2 3.46 4.66 -10.52
C LEU A 2 3.53 3.60 -9.42
N VAL A 3 4.73 3.38 -8.87
CA VAL A 3 4.90 2.48 -7.72
C VAL A 3 4.54 3.27 -6.46
N THR A 4 3.57 2.84 -5.67
CA THR A 4 3.39 3.32 -4.29
C THR A 4 3.35 2.12 -3.35
N PRO A 5 4.47 1.76 -2.69
CA PRO A 5 4.46 0.67 -1.73
C PRO A 5 4.09 1.22 -0.36
N GLY A 6 3.03 0.67 0.25
CA GLY A 6 2.75 0.88 1.66
C GLY A 6 3.95 0.42 2.50
N THR A 7 4.49 1.30 3.33
CA THR A 7 5.52 0.93 4.28
C THR A 7 4.90 0.01 5.33
N SER A 8 5.27 -1.26 5.34
CA SER A 8 5.07 -2.14 6.50
C SER A 8 6.05 -1.74 7.60
N THR A 9 5.89 -0.53 8.12
CA THR A 9 6.51 -0.15 9.39
C THR A 9 5.69 -0.80 10.50
N GLY A 10 6.05 -2.04 10.86
CA GLY A 10 5.66 -2.73 12.09
C GLY A 10 4.19 -2.58 12.54
N MET A 11 3.32 -3.45 12.03
CA MET A 11 2.12 -3.87 12.77
C MET A 11 2.05 -5.39 12.78
N ARG A 12 2.07 -5.97 13.98
CA ARG A 12 1.80 -7.40 14.24
C ARG A 12 0.41 -7.76 13.72
N GLY A 13 0.36 -8.71 12.78
CA GLY A 13 -0.87 -9.35 12.33
C GLY A 13 -0.73 -9.92 10.91
N GLY A 14 -0.28 -11.17 10.80
CA GLY A 14 -0.16 -11.90 9.53
C GLY A 14 1.21 -11.75 8.86
N ARG A 15 2.00 -12.82 8.85
CA ARG A 15 3.20 -12.95 8.01
C ARG A 15 2.77 -13.09 6.54
N SER A 16 2.35 -12.00 5.93
CA SER A 16 2.69 -11.77 4.53
C SER A 16 3.97 -10.96 4.56
N THR A 17 5.12 -11.61 4.36
CA THR A 17 6.32 -10.89 3.94
C THR A 17 6.03 -10.36 2.54
N ASN A 18 5.40 -9.19 2.47
CA ASN A 18 5.15 -8.53 1.20
C ASN A 18 6.51 -8.12 0.61
N ASN A 19 7.13 -9.03 -0.15
CA ASN A 19 8.40 -8.84 -0.84
C ASN A 19 8.21 -7.96 -2.07
N TRP A 20 7.82 -6.70 -1.84
CA TRP A 20 7.56 -5.74 -2.91
C TRP A 20 8.78 -5.46 -3.79
N GLU A 21 9.98 -5.58 -3.23
CA GLU A 21 11.24 -5.43 -3.97
C GLU A 21 11.38 -6.53 -5.01
N ASP A 22 11.31 -7.81 -4.62
CA ASP A 22 11.37 -8.95 -5.55
C ASP A 22 10.26 -8.87 -6.60
N HIS A 23 9.04 -8.53 -6.18
CA HIS A 23 7.92 -8.42 -7.11
C HIS A 23 8.18 -7.39 -8.21
N ILE A 24 8.76 -6.23 -7.87
CA ILE A 24 9.05 -5.20 -8.86
C ILE A 24 10.28 -5.58 -9.69
N ILE A 25 11.35 -6.03 -9.03
CA ILE A 25 12.68 -6.18 -9.64
C ILE A 25 12.81 -7.49 -10.41
N VAL A 26 12.19 -8.56 -9.94
CA VAL A 26 12.26 -9.89 -10.56
C VAL A 26 11.02 -10.10 -11.41
N ASP A 27 9.83 -10.10 -10.79
CA ASP A 27 8.62 -10.55 -11.48
C ASP A 27 8.22 -9.55 -12.57
N VAL A 28 8.05 -8.27 -12.22
CA VAL A 28 7.54 -7.27 -13.17
C VAL A 28 8.56 -6.97 -14.27
N VAL A 29 9.83 -6.71 -13.91
CA VAL A 29 10.88 -6.46 -14.92
C VAL A 29 11.05 -7.67 -15.82
N GLY A 30 11.17 -8.87 -15.25
CA GLY A 30 11.32 -10.10 -16.01
C GLY A 30 10.13 -10.37 -16.94
N HIS A 31 8.91 -10.18 -16.43
CA HIS A 31 7.70 -10.31 -17.24
C HIS A 31 7.67 -9.31 -18.41
N VAL A 32 8.01 -8.04 -18.15
CA VAL A 32 8.02 -7.00 -19.20
C VAL A 32 9.06 -7.30 -20.27
N ASP A 33 10.28 -7.68 -19.87
CA ASP A 33 11.35 -7.99 -20.82
C ASP A 33 11.06 -9.27 -21.63
N THR A 34 10.29 -10.21 -21.08
CA THR A 34 9.89 -11.44 -21.79
C THR A 34 8.76 -11.20 -22.79
N ASN A 35 7.78 -10.35 -22.43
CA ASN A 35 6.54 -10.22 -23.19
C ASN A 35 6.52 -9.01 -24.15
N PHE A 36 7.49 -8.11 -24.04
CA PHE A 36 7.58 -6.91 -24.86
C PHE A 36 8.98 -6.74 -25.45
N ARG A 37 9.07 -5.99 -26.56
CA ARG A 37 10.36 -5.69 -27.20
C ARG A 37 11.06 -4.55 -26.44
N THR A 38 11.79 -4.90 -25.38
CA THR A 38 12.56 -3.95 -24.57
C THR A 38 14.06 -3.99 -24.91
N ILE A 39 14.79 -2.98 -24.42
CA ILE A 39 16.24 -3.04 -24.31
C ILE A 39 16.54 -3.60 -22.91
N ALA A 40 16.66 -4.92 -22.79
CA ALA A 40 16.78 -5.66 -21.53
C ALA A 40 18.17 -5.53 -20.85
N ARG A 41 18.76 -4.34 -20.89
CA ARG A 41 20.03 -3.97 -20.27
C ARG A 41 19.87 -2.66 -19.51
N ARG A 42 20.80 -2.37 -18.61
CA ARG A 42 20.78 -1.18 -17.75
C ARG A 42 20.48 0.11 -18.51
N GLU A 43 21.11 0.29 -19.66
CA GLU A 43 21.01 1.53 -20.46
C GLU A 43 19.62 1.74 -21.07
N GLY A 44 18.80 0.67 -21.13
CA GLY A 44 17.43 0.72 -21.60
C GLY A 44 16.39 0.95 -20.52
N ARG A 45 16.78 1.01 -19.23
CA ARG A 45 15.83 1.02 -18.10
C ARG A 45 15.99 2.24 -17.21
N ALA A 46 14.86 2.82 -16.85
CA ALA A 46 14.75 3.89 -15.88
C ALA A 46 13.65 3.59 -14.86
N ILE A 47 13.83 4.06 -13.63
CA ILE A 47 12.83 3.96 -12.57
C ILE A 47 12.46 5.35 -12.06
N ASN A 48 11.16 5.62 -11.90
CA ASN A 48 10.67 6.88 -11.37
C ASN A 48 9.44 6.63 -10.48
N GLY A 49 9.17 7.53 -9.54
CA GLY A 49 7.96 7.49 -8.74
C GLY A 49 7.54 8.84 -8.18
N LEU A 50 6.27 8.93 -7.75
CA LEU A 50 5.65 10.13 -7.20
C LEU A 50 5.37 9.96 -5.70
N SER A 51 5.62 11.00 -4.90
CA SER A 51 5.29 11.00 -3.46
C SER A 51 5.99 9.85 -2.72
N MET A 52 5.25 8.98 -2.04
CA MET A 52 5.80 7.76 -1.45
C MET A 52 6.51 6.87 -2.49
N GLY A 53 6.01 6.88 -3.72
CA GLY A 53 6.66 6.24 -4.85
C GLY A 53 8.00 6.82 -5.26
N GLY A 54 8.21 8.12 -5.08
CA GLY A 54 9.51 8.74 -5.34
C GLY A 54 10.58 8.23 -4.38
N TYR A 55 10.21 8.01 -3.11
CA TYR A 55 11.08 7.31 -2.16
C TYR A 55 11.34 5.85 -2.59
N GLY A 56 10.29 5.12 -3.02
CA GLY A 56 10.42 3.74 -3.50
C GLY A 56 11.33 3.63 -4.74
N GLY A 57 11.10 4.45 -5.76
CA GLY A 57 11.88 4.48 -6.99
C GLY A 57 13.35 4.82 -6.73
N LEU A 58 13.62 5.80 -5.86
CA LEU A 58 15.00 6.12 -5.45
C LEU A 58 15.65 4.96 -4.69
N THR A 59 14.92 4.35 -3.76
CA THR A 59 15.44 3.24 -2.93
C THR A 59 15.77 2.02 -3.79
N LEU A 60 14.85 1.60 -4.67
CA LEU A 60 15.06 0.45 -5.56
C LEU A 60 16.17 0.73 -6.58
N GLY A 61 16.18 1.91 -7.20
CA GLY A 61 17.21 2.28 -8.16
C GLY A 61 18.62 2.28 -7.58
N LEU A 62 18.78 2.73 -6.33
CA LEU A 62 20.07 2.74 -5.64
C LEU A 62 20.48 1.36 -5.10
N ARG A 63 19.52 0.46 -4.84
CA ARG A 63 19.79 -0.93 -4.41
C ARG A 63 20.11 -1.86 -5.58
N HIS A 64 19.61 -1.52 -6.77
CA HIS A 64 19.82 -2.27 -8.02
C HIS A 64 20.45 -1.40 -9.11
N PRO A 65 21.64 -0.80 -8.87
CA PRO A 65 22.29 0.09 -9.82
C PRO A 65 22.62 -0.61 -11.14
N GLU A 66 22.77 -1.93 -11.15
CA GLU A 66 22.96 -2.76 -12.33
C GLU A 66 21.75 -2.80 -13.28
N LEU A 67 20.55 -2.50 -12.77
CA LEU A 67 19.33 -2.60 -13.56
C LEU A 67 18.89 -1.29 -14.20
N PHE A 68 19.22 -0.14 -13.61
CA PHE A 68 18.69 1.16 -14.04
C PHE A 68 19.81 2.17 -14.37
N VAL A 69 19.72 2.79 -15.56
CA VAL A 69 20.62 3.90 -15.94
C VAL A 69 20.17 5.25 -15.38
N SER A 70 18.87 5.39 -15.11
CA SER A 70 18.28 6.65 -14.64
C SER A 70 17.26 6.41 -13.53
N ILE A 71 17.27 7.30 -12.53
CA ILE A 71 16.42 7.24 -11.35
C ILE A 71 15.74 8.61 -11.17
N GLY A 72 14.41 8.60 -11.05
CA GLY A 72 13.59 9.78 -10.81
C GLY A 72 12.82 9.70 -9.50
N SER A 73 12.61 10.86 -8.87
CA SER A 73 11.75 11.00 -7.69
C SER A 73 11.01 12.33 -7.74
N THR A 74 9.72 12.28 -8.10
CA THR A 74 8.84 13.45 -8.15
C THR A 74 8.12 13.62 -6.81
N SER A 75 8.24 14.78 -6.17
CA SER A 75 7.63 15.08 -4.85
C SER A 75 7.88 13.99 -3.80
N GLY A 76 9.05 13.35 -3.86
CA GLY A 76 9.35 12.12 -3.14
C GLY A 76 9.27 12.25 -1.63
N ALA A 77 8.73 11.25 -0.94
CA ALA A 77 8.66 11.18 0.52
C ALA A 77 10.04 10.87 1.16
N LEU A 78 11.09 11.59 0.76
CA LEU A 78 12.48 11.36 1.19
C LEU A 78 12.72 11.65 2.68
N SER A 79 11.74 12.24 3.37
CA SER A 79 11.74 12.38 4.83
C SER A 79 11.79 11.02 5.54
N TYR A 80 11.26 9.94 4.94
CA TYR A 80 11.39 8.59 5.47
C TYR A 80 12.87 8.14 5.50
N ALA A 81 13.58 8.28 4.38
CA ALA A 81 15.02 8.00 4.29
C ALA A 81 15.81 8.83 5.30
N ARG A 82 15.52 10.13 5.36
CA ARG A 82 16.17 11.06 6.29
C ARG A 82 15.97 10.65 7.74
N THR A 83 14.74 10.32 8.11
CA THR A 83 14.42 9.89 9.49
C THR A 83 15.13 8.57 9.82
N ALA A 84 15.16 7.61 8.89
CA ALA A 84 15.89 6.37 9.06
C ALA A 84 17.40 6.60 9.26
N ALA A 85 18.02 7.45 8.44
CA ALA A 85 19.43 7.79 8.55
C ALA A 85 19.75 8.49 9.89
N ARG A 86 18.89 9.40 10.35
CA ARG A 86 19.04 10.05 11.66
C ARG A 86 18.93 9.06 12.82
N ARG A 87 18.06 8.05 12.71
CA ARG A 87 18.00 6.95 13.69
C ARG A 87 19.27 6.11 13.67
N MET A 88 19.80 5.77 12.49
CA MET A 88 21.05 5.02 12.34
C MET A 88 22.25 5.78 12.93
N ARG A 89 22.25 7.10 12.84
CA ARG A 89 23.26 7.97 13.48
C ARG A 89 23.00 8.26 14.96
N GLY A 90 21.97 7.66 15.56
CA GLY A 90 21.64 7.86 16.97
C GLY A 90 21.04 9.24 17.32
N GLU A 91 20.74 10.07 16.33
CA GLU A 91 20.18 11.42 16.55
C GLU A 91 18.71 11.40 16.99
N ILE A 92 17.99 10.32 16.68
CA ILE A 92 16.57 10.15 17.01
C ILE A 92 16.41 8.82 17.73
N GLN A 93 15.99 8.89 18.99
CA GLN A 93 15.64 7.71 19.77
C GLN A 93 14.35 7.08 19.20
N PRO A 94 14.25 5.73 19.15
CA PRO A 94 12.99 5.08 18.81
C PRO A 94 11.91 5.59 19.76
N ARG A 95 10.79 6.05 19.21
CA ARG A 95 9.66 6.44 20.05
C ARG A 95 9.25 5.17 20.81
N ALA A 96 9.30 5.20 22.14
CA ALA A 96 8.77 4.11 22.96
C ALA A 96 7.37 3.80 22.43
N GLY A 97 7.13 2.53 22.06
CA GLY A 97 5.82 2.12 21.57
C GLY A 97 4.78 2.58 22.57
N ARG A 98 3.69 3.20 22.11
CA ARG A 98 2.56 3.46 23.01
C ARG A 98 2.21 2.13 23.67
N PRO A 99 2.09 2.05 25.01
CA PRO A 99 1.64 0.84 25.65
C PRO A 99 0.36 0.42 24.95
N VAL A 100 0.29 -0.84 24.52
CA VAL A 100 -0.91 -1.38 23.91
C VAL A 100 -1.98 -1.35 24.99
N GLN A 101 -2.81 -0.32 24.98
CA GLN A 101 -3.91 -0.22 25.91
C GLN A 101 -4.94 -1.28 25.51
N GLN A 102 -5.09 -2.28 26.37
CA GLN A 102 -6.10 -3.31 26.20
C GLN A 102 -7.46 -2.63 26.34
N LEU A 103 -8.18 -2.55 25.23
CA LEU A 103 -9.50 -1.91 25.20
C LEU A 103 -10.44 -2.70 26.10
N THR A 104 -11.27 -2.00 26.87
CA THR A 104 -12.37 -2.65 27.58
C THR A 104 -13.34 -3.28 26.57
N PRO A 105 -14.15 -4.29 26.98
CA PRO A 105 -15.14 -4.89 26.09
C PRO A 105 -16.09 -3.87 25.44
N GLU A 106 -16.47 -2.83 26.17
CA GLU A 106 -17.29 -1.71 25.67
C GLU A 106 -16.56 -0.90 24.57
N GLN A 107 -15.28 -0.59 24.79
CA GLN A 107 -14.47 0.12 23.81
C GLN A 107 -14.18 -0.71 22.55
N GLN A 108 -14.12 -2.04 22.70
CA GLN A 108 -14.01 -2.96 21.57
C GLN A 108 -15.29 -2.97 20.74
N ALA A 109 -16.45 -3.13 21.40
CA ALA A 109 -17.76 -3.10 20.74
C ALA A 109 -18.02 -1.76 20.02
N ALA A 110 -17.66 -0.63 20.64
CA ALA A 110 -17.80 0.70 20.03
C ALA A 110 -16.89 0.88 18.79
N ARG A 111 -15.67 0.33 18.82
CA ARG A 111 -14.76 0.34 17.66
C ARG A 111 -15.23 -0.57 16.54
N GLU A 112 -15.80 -1.71 16.88
CA GLU A 112 -16.38 -2.62 15.90
C GLU A 112 -17.63 -2.01 15.24
N ALA A 113 -18.54 -1.44 16.04
CA ALA A 113 -19.72 -0.74 15.53
C ALA A 113 -19.35 0.42 14.60
N SER A 114 -18.32 1.22 14.95
CA SER A 114 -17.84 2.30 14.08
C SER A 114 -17.15 1.78 12.80
N ARG A 115 -16.46 0.64 12.86
CA ARG A 115 -15.90 -0.03 11.68
C ARG A 115 -17.01 -0.50 10.75
N VAL A 116 -18.01 -1.21 11.27
CA VAL A 116 -19.17 -1.70 10.53
C VAL A 116 -19.94 -0.52 9.91
N ARG A 117 -20.18 0.55 10.67
CA ARG A 117 -20.86 1.75 10.15
C ARG A 117 -20.10 2.42 9.01
N ARG A 118 -18.77 2.48 9.10
CA ARG A 118 -17.90 3.05 8.06
C ARG A 118 -17.80 2.15 6.83
N GLU A 119 -17.87 0.85 7.01
CA GLU A 119 -17.87 -0.13 5.92
C GLU A 119 -19.20 -0.08 5.18
N ALA A 120 -20.33 -0.07 5.90
CA ALA A 120 -21.65 0.17 5.35
C ALA A 120 -21.74 1.52 4.61
N SER A 121 -21.10 2.59 5.12
CA SER A 121 -21.09 3.88 4.42
C SER A 121 -20.29 3.86 3.12
N ARG A 122 -19.27 3.01 3.01
CA ARG A 122 -18.46 2.82 1.78
C ARG A 122 -19.15 1.91 0.76
N MET A 123 -20.06 1.06 1.20
CA MET A 123 -20.87 0.19 0.35
C MET A 123 -22.19 0.85 -0.09
N ARG A 124 -22.45 2.12 0.28
CA ARG A 124 -23.63 2.84 -0.23
C ARG A 124 -23.48 2.99 -1.74
N PRO A 125 -24.43 2.47 -2.54
CA PRO A 125 -24.40 2.62 -3.99
C PRO A 125 -24.35 4.11 -4.35
N ASN A 126 -23.48 4.48 -5.28
CA ASN A 126 -23.40 5.85 -5.77
C ASN A 126 -24.64 6.11 -6.66
N PRO A 127 -25.53 7.05 -6.30
CA PRO A 127 -26.75 7.33 -7.07
C PRO A 127 -26.45 7.86 -8.49
N SER A 128 -25.21 8.28 -8.78
CA SER A 128 -24.79 8.70 -10.12
C SER A 128 -24.44 7.54 -11.07
N ILE A 129 -24.32 6.32 -10.54
CA ILE A 129 -24.06 5.11 -11.33
C ILE A 129 -25.41 4.40 -11.46
N GLY A 130 -26.18 4.74 -12.51
CA GLY A 130 -27.55 4.30 -12.71
C GLY A 130 -27.70 2.77 -12.82
N ILE A 131 -27.78 2.08 -11.69
CA ILE A 131 -28.22 0.69 -11.58
C ILE A 131 -29.34 0.65 -10.56
N GLU A 132 -30.56 0.95 -11.03
CA GLU A 132 -31.79 0.95 -10.25
C GLU A 132 -32.16 -0.45 -9.71
N ASP A 133 -31.51 -1.51 -10.20
CA ASP A 133 -31.79 -2.92 -9.86
C ASP A 133 -31.27 -3.40 -8.49
N SER A 134 -30.41 -2.63 -7.80
CA SER A 134 -29.80 -3.10 -6.54
C SER A 134 -30.71 -2.96 -5.32
N VAL A 135 -31.69 -2.04 -5.36
CA VAL A 135 -32.65 -1.84 -4.27
C VAL A 135 -33.73 -2.94 -4.26
N ALA A 136 -34.12 -3.44 -5.44
CA ALA A 136 -35.06 -4.55 -5.57
C ALA A 136 -34.48 -5.87 -5.04
N LYS A 137 -33.19 -6.14 -5.29
CA LYS A 137 -32.50 -7.34 -4.76
C LYS A 137 -32.33 -7.31 -3.24
N LEU A 138 -32.15 -6.14 -2.63
CA LEU A 138 -32.03 -6.01 -1.18
C LEU A 138 -33.36 -6.26 -0.45
N ASN A 139 -34.49 -5.78 -1.01
CA ASN A 139 -35.82 -6.01 -0.42
C ASN A 139 -36.30 -7.45 -0.60
N ALA A 140 -35.90 -8.14 -1.68
CA ALA A 140 -36.23 -9.56 -1.88
C ALA A 140 -35.50 -10.48 -0.88
N LEU A 141 -34.26 -10.16 -0.50
CA LEU A 141 -33.49 -10.95 0.49
C LEU A 141 -34.00 -10.78 1.93
N LEU A 142 -34.71 -9.70 2.25
CA LEU A 142 -35.28 -9.44 3.57
C LEU A 142 -36.65 -10.10 3.80
N GLN A 143 -37.31 -10.64 2.77
CA GLN A 143 -38.62 -11.30 2.91
C GLN A 143 -38.57 -12.84 2.98
N VAL A 144 -37.42 -13.48 2.75
CA VAL A 144 -37.31 -14.96 2.78
C VAL A 144 -36.93 -15.50 4.18
N GLY A 145 -36.77 -14.62 5.17
CA GLY A 145 -36.37 -15.00 6.54
C GLY A 145 -37.52 -15.26 7.53
N HIS A 146 -38.79 -15.27 7.09
CA HIS A 146 -39.94 -15.60 7.95
C HIS A 146 -40.85 -16.61 7.24
N SER A 147 -40.54 -17.88 7.41
CA SER A 147 -41.46 -19.02 7.25
C SER A 147 -41.00 -20.13 8.17
#